data_AF-A0A4Y8PD97-F1
#
_entry.id   AF-A0A4Y8PD97-F1
#
_cell.length_a   1.000
_cell.length_b   1.000
_cell.length_c   1.000
_cell.angle_alpha   90.00
_cell.angle_beta   90.00
_cell.angle_gamma   90.00
#
_symmetry.space_group_name_H-M   'P 1'
#
loop_
_entity.id
_entity.type
_entity.pdbx_description
1 polymer ?
#
loop_
_entity_poly.entity_id
_entity_poly.type
_entity_poly.pdbx_seq_one_letter_code
_entity_poly.pdbx_strand_id
1 'polypeptide(L)'
;MFKIAREELLRKLVLKHHENLLKSQIFYLLPTDKAEMEKLVKPSADFVAEMCGGPSYYTASRRESRMRSLHFSVTIDEKAKEVWFACYKYALKEGNFLFSVLKEFWQWIKSFSIRK
;
A
#
# COMPACT_ATOMS: atom_id res chain seq x y z
N MET A 1 6.06 14.06 -3.83
CA MET A 1 5.87 12.73 -4.48
C MET A 1 4.84 12.66 -5.62
N PHE A 2 3.54 12.93 -5.41
CA PHE A 2 2.47 12.72 -6.42
C PHE A 2 2.69 13.44 -7.76
N LYS A 3 3.18 14.69 -7.74
CA LYS A 3 3.49 15.46 -8.96
C LYS A 3 4.51 14.78 -9.88
N ILE A 4 5.41 13.97 -9.32
CA ILE A 4 6.50 13.29 -10.03
C ILE A 4 6.05 11.89 -10.46
N ALA A 5 5.56 11.08 -9.51
CA ALA A 5 5.12 9.70 -9.79
C ALA A 5 3.86 9.65 -10.67
N ARG A 6 2.99 10.67 -10.56
CA ARG A 6 1.64 10.68 -11.12
C ARG A 6 0.76 9.57 -10.55
N GLU A 7 -0.54 9.70 -10.78
CA GLU A 7 -1.54 8.80 -10.22
C GLU A 7 -1.39 7.36 -10.73
N GLU A 8 -1.20 7.19 -12.04
CA GLU A 8 -1.10 5.88 -12.69
C GLU A 8 0.01 5.02 -12.07
N LEU A 9 1.20 5.58 -11.87
CA LEU A 9 2.33 4.85 -11.30
C LEU A 9 2.07 4.43 -9.85
N LEU A 10 1.46 5.31 -9.04
CA LEU A 10 1.12 5.01 -7.65
C LEU A 10 0.06 3.91 -7.56
N ARG A 11 -0.97 3.96 -8.41
CA ARG A 11 -2.00 2.92 -8.47
C ARG A 11 -1.41 1.58 -8.93
N LYS A 12 -0.55 1.60 -9.95
CA LYS A 12 0.17 0.42 -10.44
C LYS A 12 1.09 -0.18 -9.37
N LEU A 13 1.78 0.66 -8.61
CA LEU A 13 2.61 0.23 -7.48
C LEU A 13 1.79 -0.54 -6.45
N VAL A 14 0.64 0.00 -6.06
CA VAL A 14 -0.24 -0.65 -5.07
C VAL A 14 -0.81 -1.96 -5.61
N LEU A 15 -1.23 -2.00 -6.88
CA LEU A 15 -1.69 -3.24 -7.51
C LEU A 15 -0.60 -4.32 -7.48
N LYS A 16 0.61 -3.98 -7.95
CA LYS A 16 1.77 -4.89 -7.96
C LYS A 16 2.14 -5.36 -6.55
N HIS A 17 2.04 -4.48 -5.56
CA HIS A 17 2.28 -4.83 -4.17
C HIS A 17 1.29 -5.90 -3.68
N HIS A 18 0.00 -5.78 -4.01
CA HIS A 18 -1.00 -6.78 -3.66
C HIS A 18 -0.84 -8.10 -4.42
N GLU A 19 -0.45 -8.05 -5.70
CA GLU A 19 -0.06 -9.25 -6.46
C GLU A 19 1.10 -10.00 -5.79
N ASN A 20 2.07 -9.27 -5.25
CA ASN A 20 3.19 -9.85 -4.51
C ASN A 20 2.75 -10.40 -3.15
N LEU A 21 1.81 -9.75 -2.46
CA LEU A 21 1.25 -10.24 -1.19
C LEU A 21 0.52 -11.59 -1.38
N LEU A 22 -0.26 -11.74 -2.46
CA LEU A 22 -0.95 -13.01 -2.77
C LEU A 22 0.01 -14.18 -3.04
N LYS A 23 1.25 -13.90 -3.42
CA LYS A 23 2.31 -14.91 -3.65
C LYS A 23 3.24 -15.08 -2.45
N SER A 24 3.00 -14.33 -1.37
CA SER A 24 3.90 -14.28 -0.21
C SER A 24 3.48 -15.26 0.87
N GLN A 25 4.30 -15.37 1.92
CA GLN A 25 3.97 -16.19 3.10
C GLN A 25 2.76 -15.68 3.88
N ILE A 26 2.34 -14.41 3.69
CA ILE A 26 1.18 -13.82 4.39
C ILE A 26 -0.07 -13.72 3.53
N PHE A 27 -0.15 -14.46 2.42
CA PHE A 27 -1.31 -14.45 1.52
C PHE A 27 -2.63 -14.74 2.26
N TYR A 28 -2.58 -15.54 3.32
CA TYR A 28 -3.75 -15.91 4.14
C TYR A 28 -4.36 -14.73 4.92
N LEU A 29 -3.69 -13.58 4.98
CA LEU A 29 -4.22 -12.34 5.54
C LEU A 29 -5.06 -11.54 4.52
N LEU A 30 -5.09 -11.96 3.26
CA LEU A 30 -5.79 -11.27 2.18
C LEU A 30 -6.99 -12.09 1.69
N PRO A 31 -8.01 -11.43 1.10
CA PRO A 31 -9.04 -12.12 0.33
C PRO A 31 -8.42 -12.92 -0.83
N THR A 32 -8.95 -14.11 -1.10
CA THR A 32 -8.57 -14.90 -2.29
C THR A 32 -9.51 -14.67 -3.47
N ASP A 33 -10.72 -14.17 -3.21
CA ASP A 33 -11.68 -13.79 -4.24
C ASP A 33 -11.24 -12.49 -4.95
N LYS A 34 -11.37 -12.48 -6.28
CA LYS A 34 -10.92 -11.37 -7.12
C LYS A 34 -11.73 -10.09 -6.85
N ALA A 35 -13.05 -10.18 -6.70
CA ALA A 35 -13.90 -9.02 -6.49
C ALA A 35 -13.65 -8.40 -5.10
N GLU A 36 -13.44 -9.23 -4.08
CA GLU A 36 -13.04 -8.76 -2.75
C GLU A 36 -11.63 -8.15 -2.75
N MET A 37 -10.69 -8.70 -3.52
CA MET A 37 -9.38 -8.09 -3.73
C MET A 37 -9.48 -6.71 -4.40
N GLU A 38 -10.31 -6.54 -5.43
CA GLU A 38 -10.52 -5.24 -6.06
C GLU A 38 -11.09 -4.20 -5.08
N LYS A 39 -12.03 -4.61 -4.22
CA LYS A 39 -12.58 -3.77 -3.14
C LYS A 39 -11.54 -3.39 -2.08
N LEU A 40 -10.46 -4.13 -1.94
CA LEU A 40 -9.36 -3.85 -1.01
C LEU A 40 -8.24 -3.00 -1.67
N VAL A 41 -7.89 -3.31 -2.91
CA VAL A 41 -6.81 -2.63 -3.66
C VAL A 41 -7.21 -1.20 -3.99
N LYS A 42 -8.45 -0.94 -4.41
CA LYS A 42 -8.87 0.41 -4.80
C LYS A 42 -8.74 1.42 -3.63
N PRO A 43 -9.30 1.18 -2.43
CA PRO A 43 -9.12 2.08 -1.30
C PRO A 43 -7.65 2.21 -0.87
N SER A 44 -6.86 1.16 -0.98
CA SER A 44 -5.42 1.21 -0.69
C SER A 44 -4.68 2.13 -1.66
N ALA A 45 -5.03 2.09 -2.94
CA ALA A 45 -4.46 2.95 -3.97
C ALA A 45 -4.91 4.41 -3.81
N ASP A 46 -6.18 4.63 -3.46
CA ASP A 46 -6.72 5.96 -3.13
C ASP A 46 -5.97 6.56 -1.93
N PHE A 47 -5.72 5.76 -0.88
CA PHE A 47 -4.95 6.19 0.29
C PHE A 47 -3.51 6.57 -0.08
N VAL A 48 -2.81 5.73 -0.85
CA VAL A 48 -1.43 6.01 -1.27
C VAL A 48 -1.36 7.26 -2.16
N ALA A 49 -2.29 7.42 -3.10
CA ALA A 49 -2.36 8.61 -3.96
C ALA A 49 -2.52 9.89 -3.14
N GLU A 50 -3.48 9.90 -2.20
CA GLU A 50 -3.74 11.03 -1.31
C GLU A 50 -2.53 11.34 -0.42
N MET A 51 -1.96 10.32 0.25
CA MET A 51 -0.80 10.50 1.13
C MET A 51 0.48 10.93 0.39
N CYS A 52 0.57 10.68 -0.92
CA CYS A 52 1.65 11.20 -1.76
C CYS A 52 1.45 12.67 -2.17
N GLY A 53 0.34 13.31 -1.78
CA GLY A 53 -0.05 14.68 -2.13
C GLY A 53 -0.98 14.77 -3.35
N GLY A 54 -1.72 13.71 -3.65
CA GLY A 54 -2.76 13.70 -4.67
C GLY A 54 -4.12 14.23 -4.17
N PRO A 55 -5.18 14.14 -4.99
CA PRO A 55 -6.54 14.48 -4.59
C PRO A 55 -7.03 13.66 -3.40
N SER A 56 -8.05 14.16 -2.70
CA SER A 56 -8.65 13.56 -1.51
C SER A 56 -9.54 12.34 -1.83
N TYR A 57 -9.01 11.34 -2.54
CA TYR A 57 -9.77 10.15 -2.95
C TYR A 57 -10.20 9.28 -1.77
N TYR A 58 -9.34 9.13 -0.77
CA TYR A 58 -9.59 8.28 0.38
C TYR A 58 -10.48 8.99 1.39
N THR A 59 -10.13 10.21 1.80
CA THR A 59 -10.89 10.93 2.83
C THR A 59 -12.27 11.40 2.35
N ALA A 60 -12.45 11.70 1.06
CA ALA A 60 -13.79 12.02 0.53
C ALA A 60 -14.75 10.81 0.55
N SER A 61 -14.23 9.60 0.42
CA SER A 61 -15.03 8.36 0.42
C SER A 61 -15.12 7.70 1.81
N ARG A 62 -14.12 7.92 2.66
CA ARG A 62 -14.02 7.35 4.01
C ARG A 62 -13.79 8.48 5.01
N ARG A 63 -14.86 8.78 5.76
CA ARG A 63 -15.00 9.91 6.70
C ARG A 63 -13.80 10.14 7.65
N GLU A 64 -12.99 9.13 7.95
CA GLU A 64 -11.75 9.27 8.73
C GLU A 64 -10.74 8.14 8.42
N SER A 65 -9.45 8.49 8.26
CA SER A 65 -8.38 7.52 8.02
C SER A 65 -7.85 6.90 9.32
N ARG A 66 -8.63 6.03 9.96
CA ARG A 66 -8.16 5.25 11.12
C ARG A 66 -7.47 3.96 10.68
N MET A 67 -6.38 4.10 9.93
CA MET A 67 -5.73 2.95 9.29
C MET A 67 -5.28 1.89 10.30
N ARG A 68 -4.82 2.30 11.48
CA ARG A 68 -4.53 1.36 12.57
C ARG A 68 -5.76 0.52 12.95
N SER A 69 -6.91 1.18 13.14
CA SER A 69 -8.15 0.51 13.52
C SER A 69 -8.62 -0.47 12.45
N LEU A 70 -8.42 -0.14 11.17
CA LEU A 70 -8.74 -1.02 10.05
C LEU A 70 -7.87 -2.30 10.00
N HIS A 71 -6.72 -2.30 10.67
CA HIS A 71 -5.84 -3.47 10.76
C HIS A 71 -5.94 -4.21 12.11
N PHE A 72 -6.89 -3.85 13.00
CA PHE A 72 -7.11 -4.61 14.25
C PHE A 72 -7.77 -5.96 14.02
N SER A 73 -8.56 -6.12 12.96
CA SER A 73 -9.17 -7.40 12.58
C SER A 73 -8.16 -8.43 12.06
N VAL A 74 -6.91 -8.01 11.84
CA VAL A 74 -5.83 -8.83 11.29
C VAL A 74 -4.64 -8.84 12.25
N THR A 75 -4.21 -10.02 12.66
CA THR A 75 -2.99 -10.18 13.44
C THR A 75 -1.79 -9.97 12.53
N ILE A 76 -1.11 -8.83 12.67
CA ILE A 76 0.14 -8.52 11.96
C ILE A 76 1.24 -8.52 13.01
N ASP A 77 2.01 -9.60 13.01
CA ASP A 77 3.25 -9.69 13.77
C ASP A 77 4.42 -9.05 13.01
N GLU A 78 5.58 -9.06 13.65
CA GLU A 78 6.80 -8.50 13.07
C GLU A 78 7.22 -9.23 11.80
N LYS A 79 6.93 -10.53 11.69
CA LYS A 79 7.26 -11.30 10.50
C LYS A 79 6.38 -10.92 9.31
N ALA A 80 5.08 -10.77 9.53
CA ALA A 80 4.15 -10.31 8.52
C ALA A 80 4.48 -8.90 8.04
N LYS A 81 4.91 -8.03 8.96
CA LYS A 81 5.41 -6.70 8.61
C LYS A 81 6.68 -6.74 7.74
N GLU A 82 7.64 -7.61 8.04
CA GLU A 82 8.83 -7.81 7.19
C GLU A 82 8.45 -8.28 5.79
N VAL A 83 7.57 -9.28 5.68
CA VAL A 83 7.08 -9.81 4.39
C VAL A 83 6.35 -8.72 3.61
N TRP A 84 5.49 -7.94 4.26
CA TRP A 84 4.79 -6.82 3.66
C TRP A 84 5.76 -5.77 3.07
N PHE A 85 6.83 -5.44 3.80
CA PHE A 85 7.89 -4.55 3.31
C PHE A 85 8.68 -5.16 2.15
N ALA A 86 8.98 -6.46 2.20
CA ALA A 86 9.65 -7.16 1.11
C ALA A 86 8.82 -7.12 -0.18
N CYS A 87 7.51 -7.38 -0.10
CA CYS A 87 6.58 -7.26 -1.22
C CYS A 87 6.59 -5.85 -1.81
N TYR A 88 6.69 -4.81 -0.97
CA TYR A 88 6.78 -3.43 -1.44
C TYR A 88 8.11 -3.14 -2.16
N LYS A 89 9.24 -3.65 -1.65
CA LYS A 89 10.54 -3.54 -2.33
C LYS A 89 10.51 -4.17 -3.73
N TYR A 90 9.91 -5.36 -3.86
CA TYR A 90 9.73 -6.00 -5.16
C TYR A 90 8.84 -5.18 -6.07
N ALA A 91 7.72 -4.65 -5.57
CA ALA A 91 6.81 -3.82 -6.36
C ALA A 91 7.46 -2.52 -6.85
N LEU A 92 8.27 -1.86 -6.01
CA LEU A 92 9.05 -0.67 -6.38
C LEU A 92 10.07 -0.97 -7.47
N LYS A 93 10.75 -2.13 -7.38
CA LYS A 93 11.73 -2.58 -8.38
C LYS A 93 11.07 -2.96 -9.71
N GLU A 94 10.07 -3.84 -9.69
CA GLU A 94 9.37 -4.31 -10.89
C GLU A 94 8.55 -3.22 -11.57
N GLY A 95 8.03 -2.27 -10.79
CA GLY A 95 7.28 -1.12 -11.29
C GLY A 95 8.17 -0.03 -11.89
N ASN A 96 9.50 -0.19 -11.91
CA ASN A 96 10.48 0.85 -12.28
C ASN A 96 10.17 2.18 -11.60
N PHE A 97 9.89 2.14 -10.29
CA PHE A 97 9.50 3.34 -9.55
C PHE A 97 10.62 4.39 -9.58
N LEU A 98 10.23 5.65 -9.69
CA LEU A 98 11.16 6.74 -9.99
C LEU A 98 12.18 6.92 -8.85
N PHE A 99 13.47 6.83 -9.19
CA PHE A 99 14.58 6.98 -8.24
C PHE A 99 14.52 8.31 -7.47
N SER A 100 14.06 9.39 -8.10
CA SER A 100 13.96 10.74 -7.51
C SER A 100 13.03 10.82 -6.29
N VAL A 101 12.04 9.92 -6.18
CA VAL A 101 11.07 9.89 -5.06
C VAL A 101 11.08 8.58 -4.28
N LEU A 102 11.88 7.59 -4.70
CA LEU A 102 11.96 6.27 -4.08
C LEU A 102 12.29 6.35 -2.58
N LYS A 103 13.29 7.16 -2.22
CA LYS A 103 13.71 7.33 -0.81
C LYS A 103 12.60 7.97 0.03
N GLU A 104 11.94 9.01 -0.50
CA GLU A 104 10.81 9.69 0.16
C GLU A 104 9.67 8.71 0.42
N PHE A 105 9.26 7.95 -0.60
CA PHE A 105 8.22 6.93 -0.49
C PHE A 105 8.57 5.87 0.56
N TRP A 106 9.79 5.33 0.50
CA TRP A 106 10.24 4.27 1.39
C TRP A 106 10.27 4.71 2.87
N GLN A 107 10.71 5.94 3.13
CA GLN A 107 10.71 6.48 4.50
C GLN A 107 9.30 6.72 5.02
N TRP A 108 8.41 7.23 4.17
CA TRP A 108 7.00 7.41 4.52
C TRP A 108 6.34 6.09 4.94
N ILE A 109 6.41 5.05 4.10
CA ILE A 109 5.78 3.76 4.43
C ILE A 109 6.41 3.14 5.69
N LYS A 110 7.74 3.25 5.86
CA LYS A 110 8.41 2.73 7.06
C LYS A 110 7.92 3.41 8.32
N SER A 111 7.82 4.74 8.31
CA SER A 111 7.33 5.52 9.44
C SER A 111 5.87 5.20 9.75
N PHE A 112 5.05 5.09 8.71
CA PHE A 112 3.62 4.82 8.84
C PHE A 112 3.32 3.41 9.39
N SER A 113 4.13 2.41 9.04
CA SER A 113 3.96 1.03 9.49
C SER A 113 4.51 0.75 10.89
N ILE A 114 4.99 1.76 11.64
CA ILE A 114 5.36 1.60 13.06
C ILE A 114 4.07 1.59 13.89
N ARG A 115 3.79 0.45 14.54
CA ARG A 115 2.78 0.38 15.60
C ARG A 115 3.40 1.05 16.84
N LYS A 116 2.94 2.26 17.19
CA LYS A 116 3.23 2.92 18.47
C LYS A 116 2.05 2.75 19.41
#